data_AF-A0A501X721-F1
#
_entry.id   AF-A0A501X721-F1
#
_cell.length_a   1.000
_cell.length_b   1.000
_cell.length_c   1.000
_cell.angle_alpha   90.00
_cell.angle_beta   90.00
_cell.angle_gamma   90.00
#
_symmetry.space_group_name_H-M   'P 1'
#
loop_
_entity.id
_entity.type
_entity.pdbx_description
1 polymer ?
#
loop_
_entity_poly.entity_id
_entity_poly.type
_entity_poly.pdbx_seq_one_letter_code
_entity_poly.pdbx_strand_id
1 'polypeptide(L)'
;MNSYYKFAPNVFVAKCREKHQKGEVIPVCSKHGTERDHIVFNFLGSSVNGEFHYYSIVRSDGYNAQEHAKAKAAKYGDWANKAAVKSDACVSAAMEGHEFLSLGEPIKVGHHSESRHRALIARNHARMDKSIELQNKAESHASKAAYWASRTDVINLSMPESLEYFEHLLEVAQDKHAGLKSGKYPKRHSYSLQYAKKEVNECKKKLELAVKLWGEQEE
;
A
#
# COMPACT_ATOMS: atom_id res chain seq x y z
N MET A 1 8.56 12.30 26.66
CA MET A 1 8.35 11.16 25.75
C MET A 1 8.21 11.68 24.34
N ASN A 2 9.00 11.17 23.40
CA ASN A 2 8.98 11.63 22.02
C ASN A 2 7.76 11.05 21.30
N SER A 3 7.20 11.82 20.38
CA SER A 3 5.96 11.49 19.68
C SER A 3 6.09 11.77 18.20
N TYR A 4 5.27 11.13 17.37
CA TYR A 4 5.23 11.44 15.95
C TYR A 4 4.49 12.75 15.69
N TYR A 5 5.03 13.56 14.79
CA TYR A 5 4.38 14.74 14.23
C TYR A 5 4.27 14.59 12.70
N LYS A 6 3.11 14.93 12.14
CA LYS A 6 2.89 14.86 10.69
C LYS A 6 3.47 16.10 10.03
N PHE A 7 4.60 15.94 9.33
CA PHE A 7 5.31 17.04 8.69
C PHE A 7 4.84 17.30 7.25
N ALA A 8 4.63 16.22 6.50
CA ALA A 8 4.16 16.27 5.11
C ALA A 8 3.27 15.05 4.80
N PRO A 9 2.61 14.98 3.63
CA PRO A 9 1.85 13.79 3.25
C PRO A 9 2.73 12.54 3.31
N ASN A 10 2.33 11.57 4.13
CA ASN A 10 3.05 10.31 4.38
C ASN A 10 4.45 10.47 5.02
N VAL A 11 4.78 11.62 5.59
CA VAL A 11 6.04 11.85 6.32
C VAL A 11 5.74 12.23 7.76
N PHE A 12 6.25 11.41 8.68
CA PHE A 12 6.20 11.65 10.11
C PHE A 12 7.61 11.89 10.64
N VAL A 13 7.73 12.86 11.54
CA VAL A 13 8.99 13.30 12.14
C VAL A 13 8.90 13.13 13.65
N ALA A 14 10.03 13.01 14.34
CA ALA A 14 10.05 12.99 15.79
C ALA A 14 9.77 14.39 16.33
N LYS A 15 8.86 14.49 17.28
CA LYS A 15 8.63 15.65 18.13
C LYS A 15 9.21 15.33 19.50
N CYS A 16 10.32 15.99 19.81
CA CYS A 16 11.08 15.80 21.06
C CYS A 16 11.04 17.08 21.89
N ARG A 17 11.17 16.95 23.21
CA ARG A 17 11.38 18.11 24.12
C ARG A 17 12.85 18.43 24.29
N GLU A 18 13.67 17.39 24.31
CA GLU A 18 15.13 17.49 24.41
C GLU A 18 15.73 17.58 23.00
N LYS A 19 16.95 18.12 22.94
CA LYS A 19 17.72 18.18 21.70
C LYS A 19 18.46 16.86 21.50
N HIS A 20 18.44 16.37 20.27
CA HIS A 20 19.11 15.14 19.85
C HIS A 20 20.11 15.43 18.73
N GLN A 21 21.14 14.59 18.64
CA GLN A 21 22.15 14.65 17.59
C GLN A 21 21.82 13.70 16.43
N LYS A 22 22.34 14.00 15.25
CA LYS A 22 22.22 13.11 14.08
C LYS A 22 22.90 11.77 14.39
N GLY A 23 22.22 10.68 14.07
CA GLY A 23 22.65 9.31 14.35
C GLY A 23 22.20 8.75 15.71
N GLU A 24 21.66 9.59 16.60
CA GLU A 24 21.14 9.13 17.90
C GLU A 24 19.91 8.24 17.72
N VAL A 25 19.81 7.17 18.52
CA VAL A 25 18.64 6.30 18.55
C VAL A 25 17.70 6.74 19.66
N ILE A 26 16.49 7.14 19.30
CA ILE A 26 15.48 7.63 20.23
C ILE A 26 14.20 6.78 20.16
N PRO A 27 13.56 6.49 21.31
CA PRO A 27 12.25 5.86 21.32
C PRO A 27 11.17 6.89 20.97
N VAL A 28 10.32 6.58 20.00
CA VAL A 28 9.19 7.42 19.58
C VAL A 28 7.87 6.67 19.76
N CYS A 29 6.94 7.29 20.48
CA CYS A 29 5.66 6.71 20.80
C CYS A 29 4.56 7.12 19.82
N SER A 30 3.81 6.14 19.34
CA SER A 30 2.61 6.35 18.54
C SER A 30 1.43 6.84 19.38
N LYS A 31 0.40 7.39 18.71
CA LYS A 31 -0.87 7.77 19.36
C LYS A 31 -1.52 6.61 20.13
N HIS A 32 -1.19 5.37 19.78
CA HIS A 32 -1.75 4.14 20.37
C HIS A 32 -0.86 3.53 21.47
N GLY A 33 0.20 4.22 21.91
CA GLY A 33 1.08 3.75 22.98
C GLY A 33 2.16 2.75 22.56
N THR A 34 2.23 2.38 21.27
CA THR A 34 3.34 1.56 20.77
C THR A 34 4.60 2.41 20.63
N GLU A 35 5.65 2.01 21.32
CA GLU A 35 7.01 2.57 21.24
C GLU A 35 7.85 1.81 20.22
N ARG A 36 8.68 2.56 19.49
CA ARG A 36 9.63 2.02 18.52
C ARG A 36 10.87 2.91 18.46
N ASP A 37 12.00 2.29 18.19
CA ASP A 37 13.29 2.97 18.12
C ASP A 37 13.56 3.55 16.74
N HIS A 38 13.99 4.80 16.71
CA HIS A 38 14.25 5.55 15.49
C HIS A 38 15.63 6.18 15.52
N ILE A 39 16.28 6.20 14.37
CA ILE A 39 17.53 6.92 14.16
C ILE A 39 17.20 8.35 13.76
N VAL A 40 17.77 9.32 14.47
CA VAL A 40 17.64 10.76 14.20
C VAL A 40 18.51 11.14 13.01
N PHE A 41 17.96 11.93 12.08
CA PHE A 41 18.67 12.46 10.92
C PHE A 41 18.86 13.98 11.05
N ASN A 42 18.05 14.78 10.35
CA ASN A 42 18.22 16.22 10.25
C ASN A 42 17.31 16.95 11.23
N PHE A 43 17.80 18.05 11.78
CA PHE A 43 17.00 18.98 12.55
C PHE A 43 16.15 19.84 11.62
N LEU A 44 14.83 19.86 11.84
CA LEU A 44 13.86 20.53 10.96
C LEU A 44 13.40 21.90 11.48
N GLY A 45 13.68 22.18 12.76
CA GLY A 45 13.31 23.39 13.46
C GLY A 45 12.72 23.13 14.85
N SER A 46 12.47 24.23 15.57
CA SER A 46 11.81 24.23 16.87
C SER A 46 10.38 24.76 16.77
N SER A 47 9.54 24.47 17.77
CA SER A 47 8.26 25.14 17.94
C SER A 47 8.47 26.65 18.19
N VAL A 48 7.44 27.45 17.94
CA VAL A 48 7.47 28.91 18.15
C VAL A 48 7.92 29.28 19.57
N ASN A 49 7.55 28.47 20.56
CA ASN A 49 7.87 28.69 21.97
C ASN A 49 9.19 28.01 22.40
N GLY A 50 9.88 27.32 21.50
CA GLY A 50 11.10 26.56 21.79
C GLY A 50 10.91 25.27 22.60
N GLU A 51 9.67 24.90 22.97
CA GLU A 51 9.39 23.70 23.79
C GLU A 51 9.65 22.38 23.05
N PHE A 52 9.51 22.38 21.73
CA PHE A 52 9.64 21.15 20.94
C PHE A 52 10.65 21.31 19.82
N HIS A 53 11.42 20.26 19.60
CA HIS A 53 12.40 20.11 18.54
C HIS A 53 11.93 19.01 17.58
N TYR A 54 12.00 19.29 16.28
CA TYR A 54 11.54 18.37 15.23
C TYR A 54 12.72 17.78 14.47
N TYR A 55 12.72 16.46 14.31
CA TYR A 55 13.79 15.73 13.64
C TYR A 55 13.24 14.76 12.60
N SER A 56 13.87 14.72 11.41
CA SER A 56 13.62 13.60 10.50
C SER A 56 14.16 12.31 11.12
N ILE A 57 13.45 11.22 10.86
CA ILE A 57 13.71 9.94 11.51
C ILE A 57 13.47 8.79 10.54
N VAL A 58 14.23 7.72 10.73
CA VAL A 58 13.95 6.41 10.13
C VAL A 58 13.85 5.38 11.26
N ARG A 59 13.07 4.32 11.03
CA ARG A 59 13.02 3.24 12.01
C ARG A 59 14.35 2.47 12.02
N SER A 60 14.85 2.20 13.22
CA SER A 60 16.09 1.43 13.41
C SER A 60 16.01 -0.01 12.88
N ASP A 61 14.82 -0.60 12.86
CA ASP A 61 14.56 -1.95 12.36
C ASP A 61 14.43 -2.05 10.83
N GLY A 62 14.67 -0.95 10.11
CA GLY A 62 14.59 -0.90 8.64
C GLY A 62 13.16 -0.93 8.09
N TYR A 63 12.14 -0.91 8.95
CA TYR A 63 10.75 -0.94 8.48
C TYR A 63 10.35 0.40 7.84
N ASN A 64 10.15 0.38 6.53
CA ASN A 64 9.78 1.54 5.74
C ASN A 64 8.45 1.32 4.99
N ALA A 65 8.11 2.23 4.07
CA ALA A 65 6.90 2.13 3.27
C ALA A 65 6.89 0.89 2.33
N GLN A 66 8.05 0.47 1.85
CA GLN A 66 8.20 -0.69 0.98
C GLN A 66 7.97 -1.99 1.75
N GLU A 67 8.55 -2.13 2.95
CA GLU A 67 8.30 -3.27 3.84
C GLU A 67 6.83 -3.35 4.28
N HIS A 68 6.20 -2.21 4.56
CA HIS A 68 4.76 -2.17 4.79
C HIS A 68 3.96 -2.67 3.57
N ALA A 69 4.34 -2.26 2.35
CA ALA A 69 3.69 -2.72 1.13
C ALA A 69 3.87 -4.23 0.92
N LYS A 70 5.08 -4.78 1.12
CA LYS A 70 5.35 -6.23 1.07
C LYS A 70 4.49 -7.00 2.07
N ALA A 71 4.46 -6.55 3.33
CA ALA A 71 3.67 -7.19 4.38
C ALA A 71 2.16 -7.18 4.05
N LYS A 72 1.65 -6.08 3.48
CA LYS A 72 0.25 -6.00 3.02
C LYS A 72 -0.02 -6.92 1.84
N ALA A 73 0.87 -6.95 0.84
CA ALA A 73 0.73 -7.81 -0.33
C ALA A 73 0.66 -9.28 0.09
N ALA A 74 1.60 -9.74 0.93
CA ALA A 74 1.62 -11.10 1.47
C ALA A 74 0.32 -11.43 2.22
N LYS A 75 -0.08 -10.55 3.15
CA LYS A 75 -1.30 -10.74 3.95
C LYS A 75 -2.57 -10.87 3.09
N TYR A 76 -2.73 -10.02 2.09
CA TYR A 76 -3.88 -10.10 1.19
C TYR A 76 -3.80 -11.33 0.26
N GLY A 77 -2.60 -11.72 -0.17
CA GLY A 77 -2.37 -12.96 -0.89
C GLY A 77 -2.80 -14.19 -0.09
N ASP A 78 -2.40 -14.27 1.18
CA ASP A 78 -2.82 -15.36 2.07
C ASP A 78 -4.34 -15.42 2.25
N TRP A 79 -4.99 -14.25 2.37
CA TRP A 79 -6.45 -14.18 2.47
C TRP A 79 -7.15 -14.60 1.19
N ALA A 80 -6.60 -14.24 0.02
CA ALA A 80 -7.10 -14.69 -1.27
C ALA A 80 -7.00 -16.22 -1.38
N ASN A 81 -5.82 -16.78 -1.09
CA ASN A 81 -5.57 -18.22 -1.13
C ASN A 81 -6.50 -18.99 -0.19
N LYS A 82 -6.66 -18.51 1.06
CA LYS A 82 -7.58 -19.13 2.03
C LYS A 82 -9.04 -19.07 1.58
N ALA A 83 -9.45 -18.02 0.87
CA ALA A 83 -10.80 -17.91 0.34
C ALA A 83 -11.00 -18.84 -0.87
N ALA A 84 -10.03 -18.92 -1.77
CA ALA A 84 -10.04 -19.83 -2.92
C ALA A 84 -10.12 -21.31 -2.48
N VAL A 85 -9.25 -21.74 -1.55
CA VAL A 85 -9.29 -23.11 -1.01
C VAL A 85 -10.65 -23.45 -0.39
N LYS A 86 -11.30 -22.49 0.28
CA LYS A 86 -12.65 -22.69 0.83
C LYS A 86 -13.71 -22.75 -0.26
N SER A 87 -13.57 -21.95 -1.33
CA SER A 87 -14.44 -22.01 -2.50
C SER A 87 -14.40 -23.40 -3.13
N ASP A 88 -13.19 -23.91 -3.40
CA ASP A 88 -12.96 -25.23 -3.99
C ASP A 88 -13.54 -26.36 -3.12
N ALA A 89 -13.42 -26.24 -1.80
CA ALA A 89 -14.03 -27.17 -0.87
C ALA A 89 -15.57 -27.13 -0.93
N CYS A 90 -16.18 -25.95 -1.09
CA CYS A 90 -17.63 -25.81 -1.30
C CYS A 90 -18.08 -26.44 -2.63
N VAL A 91 -17.34 -26.24 -3.72
CA VAL A 91 -17.63 -26.88 -5.02
C VAL A 91 -17.54 -28.40 -4.90
N SER A 92 -16.47 -28.90 -4.28
CA SER A 92 -16.29 -30.33 -4.04
C SER A 92 -17.43 -30.92 -3.22
N ALA A 93 -17.87 -30.21 -2.17
CA ALA A 93 -19.02 -30.63 -1.36
C ALA A 93 -20.36 -30.53 -2.12
N ALA A 94 -20.50 -29.62 -3.08
CA ALA A 94 -21.71 -29.50 -3.91
C ALA A 94 -21.87 -30.68 -4.88
N MET A 95 -20.83 -31.49 -5.08
CA MET A 95 -20.89 -32.74 -5.84
C MET A 95 -21.50 -33.92 -5.05
N GLU A 96 -21.98 -33.69 -3.82
CA GLU A 96 -22.73 -34.70 -3.06
C GLU A 96 -23.91 -35.23 -3.90
N GLY A 97 -23.99 -36.55 -4.08
CA GLY A 97 -25.06 -37.17 -4.85
C GLY A 97 -24.99 -36.93 -6.36
N HIS A 98 -23.84 -36.50 -6.89
CA HIS A 98 -23.62 -36.33 -8.33
C HIS A 98 -23.97 -37.59 -9.13
N GLU A 99 -23.56 -38.78 -8.67
CA GLU A 99 -23.89 -40.06 -9.34
C GLU A 99 -25.40 -40.24 -9.50
N PHE A 100 -26.18 -40.01 -8.43
CA PHE A 100 -27.64 -40.09 -8.46
C PHE A 100 -28.27 -39.03 -9.39
N LEU A 101 -27.82 -37.77 -9.30
CA LEU A 101 -28.36 -36.68 -10.11
C LEU A 101 -28.00 -36.81 -11.60
N SER A 102 -26.85 -37.42 -11.92
CA SER A 102 -26.39 -37.62 -13.30
C SER A 102 -27.29 -38.57 -14.11
N LEU A 103 -28.08 -39.42 -13.43
CA LEU A 103 -29.09 -40.28 -14.06
C LEU A 103 -30.24 -39.47 -14.67
N GLY A 104 -30.41 -38.20 -14.28
CA GLY A 104 -31.44 -37.31 -14.82
C GLY A 104 -32.86 -37.69 -14.41
N GLU A 105 -33.04 -38.44 -13.32
CA GLU A 105 -34.38 -38.80 -12.85
C GLU A 105 -35.16 -37.54 -12.42
N PRO A 106 -36.42 -37.37 -12.87
CA PRO A 106 -37.23 -36.24 -12.43
C PRO A 106 -37.65 -36.38 -10.96
N ILE A 107 -37.94 -35.25 -10.31
CA ILE A 107 -38.54 -35.23 -8.98
C ILE A 107 -39.97 -35.79 -9.08
N LYS A 108 -40.20 -36.95 -8.46
CA LYS A 108 -41.51 -37.60 -8.39
C LYS A 108 -42.35 -36.93 -7.29
N VAL A 109 -43.21 -35.98 -7.68
CA VAL A 109 -44.08 -35.23 -6.76
C VAL A 109 -45.09 -36.17 -6.08
N GLY A 110 -45.25 -36.07 -4.76
CA GLY A 110 -46.11 -36.92 -3.94
C GLY A 110 -45.49 -38.27 -3.52
N HIS A 111 -44.28 -38.59 -3.99
CA HIS A 111 -43.58 -39.82 -3.64
C HIS A 111 -42.76 -39.65 -2.35
N HIS A 112 -42.56 -40.72 -1.58
CA HIS A 112 -41.82 -40.67 -0.31
C HIS A 112 -40.35 -40.21 -0.46
N SER A 113 -39.77 -40.29 -1.66
CA SER A 113 -38.41 -39.83 -1.97
C SER A 113 -38.32 -38.34 -2.34
N GLU A 114 -39.44 -37.66 -2.57
CA GLU A 114 -39.50 -36.26 -3.03
C GLU A 114 -38.70 -35.32 -2.13
N SER A 115 -38.95 -35.38 -0.82
CA SER A 115 -38.33 -34.49 0.16
C SER A 115 -36.81 -34.60 0.15
N ARG A 116 -36.29 -35.84 0.06
CA ARG A 116 -34.84 -36.09 0.00
C ARG A 116 -34.21 -35.53 -1.28
N HIS A 117 -34.88 -35.70 -2.43
CA HIS A 117 -34.38 -35.19 -3.71
C HIS A 117 -34.33 -33.66 -3.69
N ARG A 118 -35.40 -32.98 -3.27
CA ARG A 118 -35.41 -31.51 -3.14
C ARG A 118 -34.35 -31.00 -2.16
N ALA A 119 -34.20 -31.66 -1.02
CA ALA A 119 -33.20 -31.29 -0.03
C ALA A 119 -31.77 -31.41 -0.56
N LEU A 120 -31.45 -32.46 -1.32
CA LEU A 120 -30.14 -32.64 -1.95
C LEU A 120 -29.82 -31.49 -2.92
N ILE A 121 -30.75 -31.18 -3.84
CA ILE A 121 -30.58 -30.08 -4.80
C ILE A 121 -30.43 -28.75 -4.07
N ALA A 122 -31.28 -28.45 -3.09
CA ALA A 122 -31.22 -27.21 -2.34
C ALA A 122 -29.89 -27.05 -1.58
N ARG A 123 -29.37 -28.12 -0.96
CA ARG A 123 -28.07 -28.10 -0.29
C ARG A 123 -26.92 -27.86 -1.27
N ASN A 124 -26.91 -28.56 -2.42
CA ASN A 124 -25.87 -28.40 -3.44
C ASN A 124 -25.91 -26.99 -4.04
N HIS A 125 -27.10 -26.44 -4.30
CA HIS A 125 -27.28 -25.07 -4.75
C HIS A 125 -26.72 -24.07 -3.74
N ALA A 126 -27.08 -24.19 -2.45
CA ALA A 126 -26.57 -23.30 -1.41
C ALA A 126 -25.05 -23.37 -1.24
N ARG A 127 -24.44 -24.56 -1.44
CA ARG A 127 -22.97 -24.71 -1.45
C ARG A 127 -22.35 -24.03 -2.67
N MET A 128 -22.99 -24.13 -3.83
CA MET A 128 -22.52 -23.46 -5.04
C MET A 128 -22.61 -21.93 -4.90
N ASP A 129 -23.72 -21.40 -4.40
CA ASP A 129 -23.87 -19.98 -4.07
C ASP A 129 -22.74 -19.53 -3.14
N LYS A 130 -22.45 -20.34 -2.11
CA LYS A 130 -21.37 -20.05 -1.16
C LYS A 130 -19.98 -20.06 -1.81
N SER A 131 -19.74 -20.97 -2.76
CA SER A 131 -18.48 -21.00 -3.50
C SER A 131 -18.27 -19.71 -4.30
N ILE A 132 -19.31 -19.21 -4.98
CA ILE A 132 -19.25 -17.97 -5.76
C ILE A 132 -18.95 -16.77 -4.85
N GLU A 133 -19.60 -16.68 -3.67
CA GLU A 133 -19.27 -15.63 -2.69
C GLU A 133 -17.80 -15.66 -2.25
N LEU A 134 -17.26 -16.86 -2.00
CA LEU A 134 -15.88 -17.05 -1.58
C LEU A 134 -14.90 -16.74 -2.71
N GLN A 135 -15.25 -17.08 -3.94
CA GLN A 135 -14.48 -16.76 -5.14
C GLN A 135 -14.39 -15.24 -5.35
N ASN A 136 -15.53 -14.53 -5.30
CA ASN A 136 -15.56 -13.07 -5.38
C ASN A 136 -14.70 -12.41 -4.27
N LYS A 137 -14.72 -13.00 -3.07
CA LYS A 137 -13.87 -12.56 -1.96
C LYS A 137 -12.39 -12.81 -2.23
N ALA A 138 -12.04 -13.97 -2.80
CA ALA A 138 -10.67 -14.30 -3.19
C ALA A 138 -10.14 -13.29 -4.21
N GLU A 139 -10.92 -12.99 -5.25
CA GLU A 139 -10.56 -12.02 -6.29
C GLU A 139 -10.38 -10.61 -5.72
N SER A 140 -11.29 -10.16 -4.83
CA SER A 140 -11.14 -8.87 -4.15
C SER A 140 -9.85 -8.78 -3.34
N HIS A 141 -9.48 -9.86 -2.64
CA HIS A 141 -8.22 -9.91 -1.90
C HIS A 141 -7.01 -9.97 -2.83
N ALA A 142 -7.06 -10.74 -3.91
CA ALA A 142 -5.99 -10.83 -4.91
C ALA A 142 -5.73 -9.48 -5.58
N SER A 143 -6.78 -8.74 -5.94
CA SER A 143 -6.66 -7.38 -6.48
C SER A 143 -5.96 -6.43 -5.50
N LYS A 144 -6.30 -6.50 -4.21
CA LYS A 144 -5.62 -5.73 -3.15
C LYS A 144 -4.16 -6.16 -2.99
N ALA A 145 -3.88 -7.46 -3.05
CA ALA A 145 -2.52 -7.98 -2.98
C ALA A 145 -1.66 -7.42 -4.13
N ALA A 146 -2.18 -7.45 -5.36
CA ALA A 146 -1.52 -6.89 -6.55
C ALA A 146 -1.28 -5.38 -6.44
N TYR A 147 -2.26 -4.62 -5.90
CA TYR A 147 -2.09 -3.19 -5.65
C TYR A 147 -0.96 -2.88 -4.66
N TRP A 148 -0.82 -3.68 -3.60
CA TRP A 148 0.27 -3.49 -2.64
C TRP A 148 1.60 -3.99 -3.20
N ALA A 149 1.59 -5.06 -4.00
CA ALA A 149 2.78 -5.55 -4.68
C ALA A 149 3.37 -4.52 -5.65
N SER A 150 2.54 -3.79 -6.42
CA SER A 150 3.03 -2.73 -7.31
C SER A 150 3.60 -1.51 -6.58
N ARG A 151 3.50 -1.46 -5.25
CA ARG A 151 4.02 -0.37 -4.39
C ARG A 151 5.27 -0.74 -3.63
N THR A 152 5.79 -1.96 -3.76
CA THR A 152 7.00 -2.40 -3.05
C THR A 152 8.24 -1.63 -3.50
N ASP A 153 8.22 -1.08 -4.71
CA ASP A 153 9.38 -0.41 -5.30
C ASP A 153 9.24 1.12 -5.27
N VAL A 154 8.14 1.63 -4.71
CA VAL A 154 7.85 3.06 -4.67
C VAL A 154 8.71 3.74 -3.61
N ILE A 155 9.64 4.58 -4.05
CA ILE A 155 10.42 5.47 -3.18
C ILE A 155 9.59 6.74 -2.89
N ASN A 156 9.54 7.13 -1.62
CA ASN A 156 8.82 8.33 -1.19
C ASN A 156 9.60 9.12 -0.14
N LEU A 157 9.12 10.32 0.20
CA LEU A 157 9.82 11.29 1.07
C LEU A 157 10.11 10.81 2.50
N SER A 158 9.52 9.70 2.96
CA SER A 158 9.84 9.10 4.26
C SER A 158 11.14 8.29 4.26
N MET A 159 11.78 8.14 3.10
CA MET A 159 12.98 7.33 2.91
C MET A 159 14.19 8.22 2.58
N PRO A 160 15.38 7.99 3.14
CA PRO A 160 16.58 8.75 2.82
C PRO A 160 16.96 8.71 1.34
N GLU A 161 16.79 7.57 0.68
CA GLU A 161 17.05 7.35 -0.75
C GLU A 161 16.16 8.22 -1.66
N SER A 162 15.15 8.86 -1.08
CA SER A 162 14.28 9.78 -1.81
C SER A 162 14.99 11.01 -2.35
N LEU A 163 16.12 11.41 -1.76
CA LEU A 163 16.91 12.53 -2.24
C LEU A 163 17.41 12.29 -3.67
N GLU A 164 18.22 11.24 -3.88
CA GLU A 164 18.74 10.83 -5.19
C GLU A 164 17.60 10.56 -6.18
N TYR A 165 16.53 9.89 -5.72
CA TYR A 165 15.37 9.60 -6.56
C TYR A 165 14.70 10.86 -7.10
N PHE A 166 14.49 11.89 -6.26
CA PHE A 166 13.85 13.12 -6.71
C PHE A 166 14.79 14.03 -7.50
N GLU A 167 16.11 13.93 -7.32
CA GLU A 167 17.10 14.59 -8.19
C GLU A 167 17.03 14.05 -9.61
N HIS A 168 17.12 12.73 -9.78
CA HIS A 168 17.01 12.09 -11.08
C HIS A 168 15.65 12.38 -11.74
N LEU A 169 14.54 12.31 -10.99
CA LEU A 169 13.23 12.67 -11.52
C LEU A 169 13.14 14.13 -11.98
N LEU A 170 13.78 15.05 -11.25
CA LEU A 170 13.81 16.46 -11.63
C LEU A 170 14.57 16.66 -12.94
N GLU A 171 15.72 15.99 -13.11
CA GLU A 171 16.51 16.03 -14.35
C GLU A 171 15.69 15.52 -15.54
N VAL A 172 15.06 14.35 -15.42
CA VAL A 172 14.19 13.79 -16.46
C VAL A 172 13.03 14.74 -16.80
N ALA A 173 12.40 15.33 -15.79
CA ALA A 173 11.31 16.29 -16.00
C ALA A 173 11.81 17.56 -16.73
N GLN A 174 13.02 18.03 -16.41
CA GLN A 174 13.64 19.18 -17.07
C GLN A 174 13.99 18.90 -18.53
N ASP A 175 14.61 17.75 -18.86
CA ASP A 175 14.87 17.35 -20.25
C ASP A 175 13.57 17.25 -21.04
N LYS A 176 12.52 16.64 -20.48
CA LYS A 176 11.21 16.55 -21.12
C LYS A 176 10.62 17.92 -21.41
N HIS A 177 10.64 18.84 -20.44
CA HIS A 177 10.13 20.20 -20.63
C HIS A 177 10.96 20.99 -21.66
N ALA A 178 12.28 20.90 -21.61
CA ALA A 178 13.18 21.53 -22.56
C ALA A 178 13.03 20.94 -23.98
N GLY A 179 12.86 19.62 -24.09
CA GLY A 179 12.65 18.91 -25.33
C GLY A 179 11.31 19.25 -25.99
N LEU A 180 10.24 19.46 -25.20
CA LEU A 180 8.96 19.95 -25.72
C LEU A 180 9.02 21.42 -26.16
N LYS A 181 9.91 22.23 -25.56
CA LYS A 181 10.10 23.64 -25.94
C LYS A 181 10.94 23.77 -27.21
N SER A 182 11.98 22.94 -27.35
CA SER A 182 12.89 22.91 -28.50
C SER A 182 12.35 22.13 -29.70
N GLY A 183 11.34 21.27 -29.50
CA GLY A 183 10.78 20.42 -30.55
C GLY A 183 11.43 19.04 -30.66
N LYS A 184 12.42 18.71 -29.81
CA LYS A 184 12.99 17.35 -29.67
C LYS A 184 11.91 16.30 -29.39
N TYR A 185 10.88 16.66 -28.61
CA TYR A 185 9.73 15.80 -28.34
C TYR A 185 8.44 16.37 -28.95
N PRO A 186 7.59 15.53 -29.59
CA PRO A 186 6.33 15.98 -30.14
C PRO A 186 5.33 16.33 -29.04
N LYS A 187 4.64 17.45 -29.19
CA LYS A 187 3.51 17.83 -28.33
C LYS A 187 2.30 17.00 -28.74
N ARG A 188 1.81 16.13 -27.85
CA ARG A 188 0.61 15.31 -28.11
C ARG A 188 -0.67 16.12 -28.10
N HIS A 189 -0.72 17.19 -27.31
CA HIS A 189 -1.87 18.07 -27.15
C HIS A 189 -1.42 19.48 -26.77
N SER A 190 -2.31 20.47 -26.86
CA SER A 190 -2.03 21.89 -26.57
C SER A 190 -1.43 22.10 -25.16
N TYR A 191 -1.91 21.33 -24.18
CA TYR A 191 -1.45 21.38 -22.79
C TYR A 191 -0.13 20.66 -22.48
N SER A 192 0.53 19.99 -23.43
CA SER A 192 1.69 19.12 -23.13
C SER A 192 2.84 19.89 -22.46
N LEU A 193 3.08 21.13 -22.88
CA LEU A 193 4.11 21.98 -22.28
C LEU A 193 3.76 22.40 -20.85
N GLN A 194 2.49 22.73 -20.59
CA GLN A 194 2.02 23.13 -19.26
C GLN A 194 2.11 21.98 -18.25
N TYR A 195 1.75 20.75 -18.67
CA TYR A 195 1.91 19.57 -17.83
C TYR A 195 3.38 19.26 -17.53
N ALA A 196 4.26 19.35 -18.53
CA ALA A 196 5.70 19.18 -18.29
C ALA A 196 6.26 20.26 -17.34
N LYS A 197 5.82 21.52 -17.47
CA LYS A 197 6.24 22.57 -16.53
C LYS A 197 5.72 22.32 -15.12
N LYS A 198 4.47 21.85 -14.98
CA LYS A 198 3.88 21.47 -13.70
C LYS A 198 4.66 20.33 -13.04
N GLU A 199 5.02 19.31 -13.81
CA GLU A 199 5.83 18.17 -13.38
C GLU A 199 7.21 18.59 -12.83
N VAL A 200 7.90 19.50 -13.53
CA VAL A 200 9.18 20.09 -13.05
C VAL A 200 8.97 20.80 -11.71
N ASN A 201 7.91 21.62 -11.58
CA ASN A 201 7.64 22.35 -10.36
C ASN A 201 7.30 21.42 -9.18
N GLU A 202 6.57 20.34 -9.43
CA GLU A 202 6.24 19.33 -8.42
C GLU A 202 7.46 18.53 -7.98
N CYS A 203 8.31 18.10 -8.91
CA CYS A 203 9.57 17.42 -8.58
C CYS A 203 10.50 18.34 -7.78
N LYS A 204 10.60 19.61 -8.18
CA LYS A 204 11.41 20.60 -7.44
C LYS A 204 10.96 20.76 -6.00
N LYS A 205 9.65 20.89 -5.75
CA LYS A 205 9.10 20.96 -4.38
C LYS A 205 9.38 19.71 -3.56
N LYS A 206 9.31 18.52 -4.18
CA LYS A 206 9.64 17.26 -3.49
C LYS A 206 11.12 17.17 -3.16
N LEU A 207 11.99 17.58 -4.10
CA LEU A 207 13.42 17.63 -3.87
C LEU A 207 13.78 18.61 -2.75
N GLU A 208 13.21 19.82 -2.74
CA GLU A 208 13.40 20.79 -1.65
C GLU A 208 13.01 20.20 -0.27
N LEU A 209 11.92 19.44 -0.22
CA LEU A 209 11.52 18.75 1.00
C LEU A 209 12.48 17.59 1.37
N ALA A 210 12.92 16.82 0.38
CA ALA A 210 13.86 15.72 0.57
C ALA A 210 15.21 16.24 1.09
N VAL A 211 15.73 17.34 0.53
CA VAL A 211 16.93 18.02 1.02
C VAL A 211 16.75 18.45 2.47
N LYS A 212 15.61 19.06 2.82
CA LYS A 212 15.35 19.45 4.22
C LYS A 212 15.33 18.24 5.16
N LEU A 213 14.79 17.11 4.73
CA LEU A 213 14.66 15.90 5.54
C LEU A 213 15.97 15.09 5.63
N TRP A 214 16.73 14.99 4.55
CA TRP A 214 17.79 14.00 4.37
C TRP A 214 19.11 14.55 3.86
N GLY A 215 19.13 15.79 3.36
CA GLY A 215 20.33 16.42 2.81
C GLY A 215 21.41 16.65 3.86
N GLU A 216 22.64 16.89 3.40
CA GLU A 216 23.73 17.29 4.28
C GLU A 216 23.44 18.71 4.81
N GLN A 217 23.37 18.85 6.13
CA GLN A 217 23.36 20.15 6.77
C GLN A 217 24.83 20.50 7.00
N GLU A 218 25.34 21.53 6.31
CA GLU A 218 26.59 22.17 6.73
C GLU A 218 26.38 22.70 8.16
N GLU A 219 27.28 22.31 9.06
CA GLU A 219 27.25 22.67 10.50
C GLU A 219 27.36 24.18 10.74
#